data_AF-A0A8J7FIM9-F1
#
_entry.id   AF-A0A8J7FIM9-F1
#
_cell.length_a   1.000
_cell.length_b   1.000
_cell.length_c   1.000
_cell.angle_alpha   90.00
_cell.angle_beta   90.00
_cell.angle_gamma   90.00
#
_symmetry.space_group_name_H-M   'P 1'
#
loop_
_entity.id
_entity.type
_entity.pdbx_description
1 polymer ?
#
loop_
_entity_poly.entity_id
_entity_poly.type
_entity_poly.pdbx_seq_one_letter_code
_entity_poly.pdbx_strand_id
1 'polypeptide(L)'
;MKVENIFIFFLALRLLLWLLHRYPRSIVSRVAFAWVGPLPTEQELFAHFQLRWAIFSFGWLCHFAITFTFLYMIGTYFPNLSEQVWFEVGLFAVSLGLGVAVLATLGFLIKAGKAYWFGPNPRFGGFDQSDRAYN
;
A
#
# COMPACT_ATOMS: atom_id res chain seq x y z
N MET A 1 25.07 15.46 13.43
CA MET A 1 24.57 14.08 13.57
C MET A 1 25.78 13.15 13.52
N LYS A 2 26.04 12.32 14.54
CA LYS A 2 27.28 11.50 14.62
C LYS A 2 27.13 10.21 13.79
N VAL A 3 28.21 9.78 13.14
CA VAL A 3 28.25 8.58 12.27
C VAL A 3 27.85 7.30 13.03
N GLU A 4 28.18 7.22 14.33
CA GLU A 4 27.82 6.12 15.22
C GLU A 4 26.30 5.90 15.29
N ASN A 5 25.51 6.98 15.35
CA ASN A 5 24.05 6.89 15.42
C ASN A 5 23.45 6.32 14.14
N ILE A 6 24.09 6.60 12.99
CA ILE A 6 23.68 6.10 11.68
C ILE A 6 23.92 4.58 11.63
N PHE A 7 25.07 4.10 12.08
CA PHE A 7 25.38 2.67 12.14
C PHE A 7 24.42 1.92 13.07
N ILE A 8 24.17 2.44 14.27
CA ILE A 8 23.23 1.83 15.23
C ILE A 8 21.83 1.76 14.63
N PHE A 9 21.39 2.81 13.95
CA PHE A 9 20.10 2.82 13.25
C PHE A 9 20.01 1.72 12.18
N PHE A 10 21.01 1.60 11.29
CA PHE A 10 20.99 0.58 10.24
C PHE A 10 21.09 -0.83 10.80
N LEU A 11 21.85 -1.03 11.88
CA LEU A 11 21.98 -2.33 12.52
C LEU A 11 20.66 -2.74 13.18
N ALA A 12 20.01 -1.82 13.90
CA ALA A 12 18.67 -2.02 14.45
C ALA A 12 17.62 -2.30 13.37
N LEU A 13 17.63 -1.52 12.26
CA LEU A 13 16.74 -1.72 11.12
C LEU A 13 16.92 -3.11 10.50
N ARG A 14 18.17 -3.53 10.29
CA ARG A 14 18.48 -4.85 9.71
C ARG A 14 18.01 -5.98 10.63
N LEU A 15 18.20 -5.82 11.93
CA LEU A 15 17.77 -6.80 12.93
C LEU A 15 16.24 -6.90 12.99
N LEU A 16 15.55 -5.76 12.91
CA LEU A 16 14.09 -5.70 12.83
C LEU A 16 13.56 -6.40 11.57
N LEU A 17 14.14 -6.11 10.40
CA LEU A 17 13.77 -6.74 9.12
C LEU A 17 14.01 -8.26 9.14
N TRP A 18 15.13 -8.69 9.73
CA TRP A 18 15.44 -10.10 9.91
C TRP A 18 14.41 -10.80 10.80
N LEU A 19 13.99 -10.15 11.89
CA LEU A 19 13.03 -10.69 12.84
C LEU A 19 11.62 -10.80 12.22
N LEU A 20 11.22 -9.78 11.45
CA LEU A 20 9.98 -9.78 10.64
C LEU A 20 9.98 -10.91 9.62
N HIS A 21 11.10 -11.14 8.94
CA HIS A 21 11.24 -12.24 7.97
C HIS A 21 11.19 -13.62 8.64
N ARG A 22 11.75 -13.76 9.85
CA ARG A 22 11.80 -15.05 10.58
C ARG A 22 10.43 -15.48 11.11
N TYR A 23 9.56 -14.54 11.48
CA TYR A 23 8.24 -14.79 12.07
C TYR A 23 7.09 -14.23 11.23
N PRO A 24 6.87 -14.75 10.01
CA PRO A 24 5.91 -14.20 9.06
C PRO A 24 4.45 -14.26 9.54
N ARG A 25 4.14 -15.17 10.48
CA ARG A 25 2.80 -15.35 11.05
C ARG A 25 2.52 -14.49 12.29
N SER A 26 3.50 -13.77 12.81
CA SER A 26 3.29 -12.85 13.94
C SER A 26 2.34 -11.71 13.52
N ILE A 27 1.57 -11.16 14.47
CA ILE A 27 0.65 -10.03 14.20
C ILE A 27 1.45 -8.82 13.70
N VAL A 28 2.61 -8.55 14.30
CA VAL A 28 3.51 -7.46 13.91
C VAL A 28 3.97 -7.62 12.46
N SER A 29 4.39 -8.82 12.06
CA SER A 29 4.75 -9.12 10.68
C SER A 29 3.58 -8.94 9.72
N ARG A 30 2.39 -9.41 10.10
CA ARG A 30 1.19 -9.23 9.27
C ARG A 30 0.82 -7.76 9.06
N VAL A 31 0.93 -6.93 10.10
CA VAL A 31 0.69 -5.49 9.99
C VAL A 31 1.77 -4.80 9.17
N ALA A 32 3.05 -5.15 9.39
CA ALA A 32 4.16 -4.57 8.64
C ALA A 32 4.07 -4.89 7.14
N PHE A 33 3.67 -6.12 6.78
CA PHE A 33 3.51 -6.54 5.39
C PHE A 33 2.09 -6.30 4.84
N ALA A 34 1.13 -5.81 5.63
CA ALA A 34 -0.21 -5.45 5.14
C ALA A 34 -0.16 -4.31 4.11
N TRP A 35 0.94 -3.55 4.09
CA TRP A 35 1.21 -2.52 3.09
C TRP A 35 1.68 -3.09 1.75
N VAL A 36 2.08 -4.37 1.70
CA VAL A 36 2.45 -5.03 0.46
C VAL A 36 1.17 -5.35 -0.30
N GLY A 37 0.98 -4.66 -1.42
CA GLY A 37 -0.17 -4.88 -2.28
C GLY A 37 -0.18 -6.25 -2.95
N PRO A 38 -1.24 -6.56 -3.71
CA PRO A 38 -1.43 -7.87 -4.31
C PRO A 38 -0.29 -8.21 -5.27
N LEU A 39 0.21 -9.44 -5.17
CA LEU A 39 1.13 -10.04 -6.14
C LEU A 39 0.34 -10.64 -7.32
N PRO A 40 0.90 -10.60 -8.54
CA PRO A 40 0.30 -11.23 -9.69
C PRO A 40 0.28 -12.75 -9.51
N THR A 41 -0.83 -13.37 -9.88
CA THR A 41 -1.01 -14.83 -9.87
C THR A 41 -0.72 -15.37 -11.27
N GLU A 42 -0.23 -16.61 -11.37
CA GLU A 42 -0.03 -17.23 -12.69
C GLU A 42 -1.33 -17.29 -13.49
N GLN A 43 -1.22 -16.97 -14.78
CA GLN A 43 -2.34 -16.88 -15.74
C GLN A 43 -3.40 -15.82 -15.41
N GLU A 44 -3.18 -14.96 -14.42
CA GLU A 44 -4.10 -13.88 -14.06
C GLU A 44 -4.18 -12.85 -15.19
N LEU A 45 -5.40 -12.46 -15.55
CA LEU A 45 -5.63 -11.37 -16.51
C LEU A 45 -5.15 -10.04 -15.92
N PHE A 46 -4.47 -9.23 -16.73
CA PHE A 46 -4.01 -7.91 -16.32
C PHE A 46 -5.14 -7.05 -15.72
N ALA A 47 -6.34 -7.07 -16.31
CA ALA A 47 -7.50 -6.35 -15.79
C ALA A 47 -7.88 -6.78 -14.35
N HIS A 48 -7.85 -8.08 -14.05
CA HIS A 48 -8.14 -8.60 -12.71
C HIS A 48 -7.06 -8.21 -11.69
N PHE A 49 -5.78 -8.28 -12.10
CA PHE A 49 -4.68 -7.84 -11.26
C PHE A 49 -4.79 -6.34 -10.91
N GLN A 50 -5.09 -5.49 -11.90
CA GLN A 50 -5.31 -4.06 -11.67
C GLN A 50 -6.55 -3.80 -10.79
N LEU A 51 -7.62 -4.59 -10.94
CA LEU A 51 -8.81 -4.48 -10.09
C LEU A 51 -8.50 -4.82 -8.62
N ARG A 52 -7.69 -5.84 -8.35
CA ARG A 52 -7.23 -6.16 -6.99
C ARG A 52 -6.43 -5.01 -6.38
N TRP A 53 -5.58 -4.37 -7.18
CA TRP A 53 -4.89 -3.15 -6.75
C TRP A 53 -5.86 -2.00 -6.46
N ALA A 54 -6.89 -1.82 -7.28
CA ALA A 54 -7.93 -0.81 -7.02
C ALA A 54 -8.65 -1.08 -5.70
N ILE A 55 -9.05 -2.32 -5.43
CA ILE A 55 -9.70 -2.72 -4.17
C ILE A 55 -8.75 -2.54 -2.97
N PHE A 56 -7.48 -2.91 -3.13
CA PHE A 56 -6.46 -2.72 -2.08
C PHE A 56 -6.26 -1.24 -1.75
N SER A 57 -6.08 -0.38 -2.77
CA SER A 57 -5.96 1.07 -2.59
C SER A 57 -7.23 1.69 -2.02
N PHE A 58 -8.41 1.19 -2.40
CA PHE A 58 -9.69 1.62 -1.82
C PHE A 58 -9.80 1.25 -0.33
N GLY A 59 -9.31 0.07 0.06
CA GLY A 59 -9.18 -0.30 1.46
C GLY A 59 -8.36 0.73 2.25
N TRP A 60 -7.19 1.13 1.73
CA TRP A 60 -6.38 2.19 2.32
C TRP A 60 -7.09 3.54 2.36
N LEU A 61 -7.83 3.90 1.30
CA LEU A 61 -8.66 5.11 1.27
C LEU A 61 -9.65 5.13 2.44
N CYS A 62 -10.35 4.02 2.70
CA CYS A 62 -11.26 3.90 3.84
C CYS A 62 -10.52 4.07 5.18
N HIS A 63 -9.33 3.46 5.34
CA HIS A 63 -8.54 3.62 6.57
C HIS A 63 -8.12 5.08 6.80
N PHE A 64 -7.64 5.77 5.76
CA PHE A 64 -7.30 7.19 5.85
C PHE A 64 -8.53 8.04 6.14
N ALA A 65 -9.68 7.77 5.52
CA ALA A 65 -10.91 8.50 5.77
C ALA A 65 -11.36 8.35 7.23
N ILE A 66 -11.38 7.13 7.76
CA ILE A 66 -11.73 6.86 9.17
C ILE A 66 -10.75 7.56 10.11
N THR A 67 -9.44 7.44 9.84
CA THR A 67 -8.40 8.08 10.65
C THR A 67 -8.53 9.59 10.63
N PHE A 68 -8.81 10.18 9.46
CA PHE A 68 -9.03 11.60 9.30
C PHE A 68 -10.25 12.08 10.10
N THR A 69 -11.38 11.37 9.99
CA THR A 69 -12.59 11.68 10.76
C THR A 69 -12.32 11.59 12.25
N PHE A 70 -11.60 10.56 12.70
CA PHE A 70 -11.28 10.39 14.12
C PHE A 70 -10.37 11.51 14.65
N LEU A 71 -9.31 11.85 13.91
CA LEU A 71 -8.44 12.98 14.27
C LEU A 71 -9.22 14.29 14.29
N TYR A 72 -10.05 14.54 13.27
CA TYR A 72 -10.88 15.74 13.22
C TYR A 72 -11.81 15.85 14.42
N MET A 73 -12.50 14.74 14.79
CA MET A 73 -13.33 14.71 16.00
C MET A 73 -12.51 15.02 17.25
N ILE A 74 -11.34 14.41 17.45
CA ILE A 74 -10.48 14.71 18.61
C ILE A 74 -10.13 16.20 18.66
N GLY A 75 -9.75 16.79 17.52
CA GLY A 75 -9.42 18.22 17.43
C GLY A 75 -10.59 19.11 17.84
N THR A 76 -11.82 18.73 17.49
CA THR A 76 -13.02 19.49 17.89
C THR A 76 -13.37 19.38 19.37
N TYR A 77 -13.14 18.21 20.00
CA TYR A 77 -13.49 18.00 21.41
C TYR A 77 -12.38 18.41 22.39
N PHE A 78 -11.13 18.42 21.94
CA PHE A 78 -9.97 18.75 22.78
C PHE A 78 -9.09 19.81 22.10
N PRO A 79 -9.46 21.09 22.19
CA PRO A 79 -8.74 22.18 21.52
C PRO A 79 -7.27 22.29 21.95
N ASN A 80 -6.96 21.96 23.20
CA ASN A 80 -5.58 21.91 23.73
C ASN A 80 -4.66 20.93 22.97
N LEU A 81 -5.24 19.87 22.38
CA LEU A 81 -4.50 18.92 21.56
C LEU A 81 -4.35 19.41 20.11
N SER A 82 -5.34 20.14 19.58
CA SER A 82 -5.29 20.66 18.20
C SER A 82 -4.23 21.73 17.99
N GLU A 83 -3.86 22.48 19.03
CA GLU A 83 -2.81 23.50 18.96
C GLU A 83 -1.38 22.91 18.95
N GLN A 84 -1.26 21.60 19.15
CA GLN A 84 0.04 20.94 19.17
C GLN A 84 0.55 20.70 17.74
N VAL A 85 1.79 21.09 17.46
CA VAL A 85 2.42 20.92 16.14
C VAL A 85 2.36 19.48 15.63
N TRP A 86 2.52 18.49 16.51
CA TRP A 86 2.47 17.07 16.12
C TRP A 86 1.07 16.64 15.66
N PHE A 87 0.01 17.28 16.17
CA PHE A 87 -1.37 17.00 15.77
C PHE A 87 -1.63 17.55 14.37
N GLU A 88 -1.21 18.79 14.09
CA GLU A 88 -1.29 19.40 12.76
C GLU A 88 -0.51 18.60 11.70
N VAL A 89 0.72 18.19 12.04
CA VAL A 89 1.53 17.33 11.16
C VAL A 89 0.83 16.00 10.90
N GLY A 90 0.21 15.40 11.92
CA GLY A 90 -0.57 14.18 11.77
C GLY A 90 -1.77 14.35 10.83
N LEU A 91 -2.52 15.44 11.01
CA LEU A 91 -3.69 15.75 10.17
C LEU A 91 -3.29 16.01 8.72
N PHE A 92 -2.16 16.69 8.50
CA PHE A 92 -1.56 16.89 7.18
C PHE A 92 -1.07 15.59 6.54
N ALA A 93 -0.40 14.71 7.29
CA ALA A 93 0.08 13.43 6.79
C ALA A 93 -1.09 12.52 6.36
N VAL A 94 -2.17 12.50 7.15
CA VAL A 94 -3.37 11.72 6.83
C VAL A 94 -4.10 12.30 5.60
N SER A 95 -4.19 13.62 5.45
CA SER A 95 -4.82 14.23 4.28
C SER A 95 -4.03 13.99 2.99
N LEU A 96 -2.69 14.00 3.05
CA LEU A 96 -1.84 13.56 1.95
C LEU A 96 -2.07 12.08 1.61
N GLY A 97 -2.08 11.20 2.62
CA GLY A 97 -2.36 9.77 2.44
C GLY A 97 -3.70 9.52 1.77
N LEU A 98 -4.74 10.26 2.18
CA LEU A 98 -6.07 10.22 1.58
C LEU A 98 -6.02 10.58 0.09
N GLY A 99 -5.36 11.69 -0.28
CA GLY A 99 -5.23 12.12 -1.67
C GLY A 99 -4.53 11.09 -2.55
N VAL A 100 -3.43 10.52 -2.06
CA VAL A 100 -2.69 9.46 -2.76
C VAL A 100 -3.56 8.21 -2.93
N ALA A 101 -4.31 7.81 -1.90
CA ALA A 101 -5.19 6.65 -1.96
C ALA A 101 -6.34 6.83 -2.95
N VAL A 102 -6.93 8.04 -3.05
CA VAL A 102 -7.93 8.36 -4.09
C VAL A 102 -7.33 8.19 -5.48
N LEU A 103 -6.18 8.82 -5.74
CA LEU A 103 -5.52 8.78 -7.05
C LEU A 103 -5.14 7.35 -7.44
N ALA A 104 -4.61 6.57 -6.51
CA ALA A 104 -4.27 5.17 -6.73
C ALA A 104 -5.51 4.34 -7.08
N THR A 105 -6.59 4.48 -6.30
CA THR A 105 -7.85 3.77 -6.53
C THR A 105 -8.41 4.05 -7.91
N LEU A 106 -8.54 5.34 -8.27
CA LEU A 106 -9.07 5.74 -9.58
C LEU A 106 -8.13 5.31 -10.71
N GLY A 107 -6.82 5.49 -10.54
CA GLY A 107 -5.82 5.12 -11.54
C GLY A 107 -5.86 3.62 -11.86
N PHE A 108 -5.96 2.77 -10.85
CA PHE A 108 -6.07 1.33 -11.03
C PHE A 108 -7.43 0.92 -11.61
N LEU A 109 -8.52 1.56 -11.20
CA LEU A 109 -9.85 1.30 -11.73
C LEU A 109 -9.94 1.66 -13.23
N ILE A 110 -9.40 2.81 -13.62
CA ILE A 110 -9.34 3.24 -15.03
C ILE A 110 -8.49 2.27 -15.85
N LYS A 111 -7.33 1.85 -15.34
CA LYS A 111 -6.47 0.85 -16.01
C LYS A 111 -7.19 -0.49 -16.19
N ALA A 112 -7.86 -0.98 -15.15
CA ALA A 112 -8.65 -2.21 -15.20
C ALA A 112 -9.79 -2.10 -16.21
N GLY A 113 -10.57 -1.01 -16.17
CA GLY A 113 -11.67 -0.76 -17.08
C GLY A 113 -11.21 -0.68 -18.54
N LYS A 114 -10.12 0.07 -18.80
CA LYS A 114 -9.52 0.17 -20.14
C LYS A 114 -9.07 -1.20 -20.64
N ALA A 115 -8.36 -1.98 -19.83
CA ALA A 115 -7.88 -3.31 -20.20
C ALA A 115 -9.02 -4.31 -20.43
N TYR A 116 -10.15 -4.16 -19.75
CA TYR A 116 -11.31 -5.04 -19.94
C TYR A 116 -12.12 -4.68 -21.20
N TRP A 117 -12.30 -3.39 -21.51
CA TRP A 117 -13.23 -2.94 -22.56
C TRP A 117 -12.56 -2.66 -23.91
N PHE A 118 -11.36 -2.06 -23.91
CA PHE A 118 -10.77 -1.48 -25.13
C PHE A 118 -9.32 -1.88 -25.37
N GLY A 119 -8.64 -2.44 -24.38
CA GLY A 119 -7.20 -2.68 -24.40
C GLY A 119 -6.84 -4.16 -24.46
N PRO A 120 -5.57 -4.47 -24.78
CA PRO A 120 -5.05 -5.81 -24.64
C PRO A 120 -5.09 -6.23 -23.17
N ASN A 121 -5.58 -7.44 -22.91
CA ASN A 121 -5.68 -8.03 -21.58
C ASN A 121 -4.80 -9.28 -21.48
N PRO A 122 -3.46 -9.13 -21.48
CA PRO A 122 -2.55 -10.26 -21.45
C PRO A 122 -2.65 -11.00 -20.11
N ARG A 123 -2.34 -12.30 -20.14
CA ARG A 123 -2.21 -13.12 -18.93
C ARG A 123 -0.79 -13.04 -18.38
N PHE A 124 -0.66 -12.86 -17.08
CA PHE A 124 0.63 -12.89 -16.40
C PHE A 124 1.25 -14.29 -16.48
N GLY A 125 2.53 -14.38 -16.85
CA GLY A 125 3.26 -15.65 -16.97
C GLY A 125 3.04 -16.43 -18.28
N GLY A 126 2.28 -15.88 -19.23
CA GLY A 126 2.10 -16.47 -20.56
C GLY A 126 3.18 -16.03 -21.55
N PHE A 127 4.38 -16.59 -21.46
CA PHE A 127 5.29 -16.69 -22.61
C PHE A 127 5.38 -18.15 -23.03
N ASP A 128 4.96 -18.41 -24.27
CA ASP A 128 5.21 -19.57 -25.13
C ASP A 128 4.96 -21.01 -24.63
N GLN A 129 3.78 -21.52 -24.99
CA GLN A 129 3.62 -22.93 -25.37
C GLN A 129 3.59 -23.14 -26.89
N SER A 130 3.49 -22.09 -27.71
CA SER A 130 3.52 -22.20 -29.18
C SER A 130 4.92 -22.44 -29.76
N ASP A 131 5.99 -22.02 -29.08
CA ASP A 131 7.37 -22.18 -29.57
C ASP A 131 8.07 -23.47 -29.10
N ARG A 132 7.43 -24.29 -28.27
CA ARG A 132 7.97 -25.61 -27.83
C ARG A 132 7.41 -26.81 -28.61
N ALA A 133 6.51 -26.58 -29.56
CA ALA A 133 5.95 -27.66 -30.39
C ALA A 133 6.80 -27.98 -31.63
N TYR A 134 7.93 -27.27 -31.85
CA TYR A 134 8.76 -27.39 -33.05
C TYR A 134 10.27 -27.56 -32.80
N ASN A 135 10.69 -27.95 -31.59
CA ASN A 135 12.08 -28.35 -31.32
C ASN A 135 12.15 -29.76 -30.73
#